data_AF-A0A1G1Z488-F1
#
_entry.id   AF-A0A1G1Z488-F1
#
_cell.length_a   1.000
_cell.length_b   1.000
_cell.length_c   1.000
_cell.angle_alpha   90.00
_cell.angle_beta   90.00
_cell.angle_gamma   90.00
#
_symmetry.space_group_name_H-M   'P 1'
#
loop_
_entity.id
_entity.type
_entity.pdbx_description
1 polymer ?
#
loop_
_entity_poly.entity_id
_entity_poly.type
_entity_poly.pdbx_seq_one_letter_code
_entity_poly.pdbx_strand_id
1 'polypeptide(L)'
;MKKVSVHPMLLDTYLSVLRGSINSKAFKHLYAEVSGKRVDILEDGKLSCAFFASSILSSFGLIKSIHATVNGTEKDLYASGWKKIKHPKAGSVLVWEVKSKKEPHRHVGFYVGDKKAVSNGSDVRVPVIHDWTYGRNKNKPRRKVEAILWHKKLG
;
A
#
# COMPACT_ATOMS: atom_id res chain seq x y z
N MET A 1 -35.66 -19.43 10.86
CA MET A 1 -34.55 -19.36 9.87
C MET A 1 -33.46 -20.34 10.27
N LYS A 2 -32.96 -21.19 9.35
CA LYS A 2 -31.77 -22.02 9.63
C LYS A 2 -30.55 -21.11 9.74
N LYS A 3 -29.76 -21.30 10.81
CA LYS A 3 -28.51 -20.57 11.03
C LYS A 3 -27.48 -21.08 10.03
N VAL A 4 -27.07 -20.23 9.09
CA VAL A 4 -26.01 -20.56 8.13
C VAL A 4 -24.67 -20.22 8.77
N SER A 5 -23.71 -21.15 8.70
CA SER A 5 -22.34 -20.89 9.13
C SER A 5 -21.62 -20.06 8.07
N VAL A 6 -21.08 -18.90 8.44
CA VAL A 6 -20.36 -17.99 7.54
C VAL A 6 -18.92 -17.89 7.99
N HIS A 7 -17.98 -18.13 7.07
CA HIS A 7 -16.54 -18.01 7.31
C HIS A 7 -15.96 -16.93 6.38
N PRO A 8 -15.47 -15.80 6.92
CA PRO A 8 -14.86 -14.75 6.10
C PRO A 8 -13.57 -15.22 5.42
N MET A 9 -13.45 -14.98 4.11
CA MET A 9 -12.23 -15.23 3.34
C MET A 9 -11.39 -13.96 3.30
N LEU A 10 -10.49 -13.80 4.29
CA LEU A 10 -9.75 -12.55 4.52
C LEU A 10 -8.90 -12.16 3.30
N LEU A 11 -8.06 -13.08 2.80
CA LEU A 11 -7.16 -12.81 1.68
C LEU A 11 -7.93 -12.43 0.41
N ASP A 12 -8.99 -13.16 0.08
CA ASP A 12 -9.77 -12.92 -1.15
C ASP A 12 -10.51 -11.58 -1.09
N THR A 13 -11.09 -11.26 0.06
CA THR A 13 -11.74 -9.96 0.28
C THR A 13 -10.73 -8.82 0.20
N TYR A 14 -9.57 -8.97 0.84
CA TYR A 14 -8.49 -8.00 0.81
C TYR A 14 -7.95 -7.76 -0.61
N LEU A 15 -7.68 -8.82 -1.37
CA LEU A 15 -7.26 -8.71 -2.76
C LEU A 15 -8.34 -8.08 -3.65
N SER A 16 -9.61 -8.38 -3.40
CA SER A 16 -10.74 -7.79 -4.13
C SER A 16 -10.84 -6.28 -3.86
N VAL A 17 -10.68 -5.84 -2.61
CA VAL A 17 -10.63 -4.41 -2.25
C VAL A 17 -9.42 -3.72 -2.89
N LEU A 18 -8.24 -4.36 -2.88
CA LEU A 18 -7.06 -3.82 -3.55
C LEU A 18 -7.30 -3.58 -5.04
N ARG A 19 -7.91 -4.55 -5.75
CA ARG A 19 -8.26 -4.40 -7.17
C ARG A 19 -9.36 -3.36 -7.39
N GLY A 20 -10.39 -3.37 -6.55
CA GLY A 20 -11.48 -2.39 -6.61
C GLY A 20 -11.05 -0.96 -6.26
N SER A 21 -9.90 -0.77 -5.61
CA SER A 21 -9.36 0.56 -5.29
C SER A 21 -8.73 1.28 -6.47
N ILE A 22 -8.44 0.58 -7.57
CA ILE A 22 -7.81 1.16 -8.76
C ILE A 22 -8.68 2.30 -9.29
N ASN A 23 -8.07 3.44 -9.60
CA ASN A 23 -8.72 4.70 -10.02
C ASN A 23 -9.64 5.35 -8.97
N SER A 24 -9.71 4.83 -7.74
CA SER A 24 -10.52 5.44 -6.69
C SER A 24 -9.96 6.79 -6.24
N LYS A 25 -10.84 7.77 -6.11
CA LYS A 25 -10.53 9.11 -5.57
C LYS A 25 -10.61 9.18 -4.04
N ALA A 26 -10.98 8.08 -3.38
CA ALA A 26 -11.20 8.05 -1.92
C ALA A 26 -9.93 8.39 -1.12
N PHE A 27 -8.75 8.18 -1.68
CA PHE A 27 -7.47 8.38 -1.01
C PHE A 27 -6.78 9.70 -1.37
N LYS A 28 -7.43 10.60 -2.11
CA LYS A 28 -6.76 11.82 -2.61
C LYS A 28 -6.45 12.85 -1.52
N HIS A 29 -7.25 12.90 -0.46
CA HIS A 29 -7.15 13.97 0.53
C HIS A 29 -7.00 13.44 1.94
N LEU A 30 -6.09 14.06 2.69
CA LEU A 30 -6.03 13.94 4.14
C LEU A 30 -5.79 15.35 4.67
N TYR A 31 -6.79 15.89 5.36
CA TYR A 31 -6.68 17.23 5.92
C TYR A 31 -6.12 17.17 7.33
N ALA A 32 -5.15 18.04 7.61
CA ALA A 32 -4.59 18.23 8.93
C ALA A 32 -4.46 19.72 9.24
N GLU A 33 -4.37 20.06 10.52
CA GLU A 33 -3.99 21.40 10.95
C GLU A 33 -2.46 21.50 11.03
N VAL A 34 -1.88 22.45 10.30
CA VAL A 34 -0.44 22.73 10.29
C VAL A 34 -0.26 24.21 10.60
N SER A 35 0.31 24.50 11.77
CA SER A 35 0.50 25.87 12.27
C SER A 35 -0.79 26.71 12.22
N GLY A 36 -1.89 26.13 12.71
CA GLY A 36 -3.22 26.78 12.76
C GLY A 36 -3.96 26.88 11.42
N LYS A 37 -3.45 26.26 10.34
CA LYS A 37 -4.09 26.27 9.02
C LYS A 37 -4.52 24.86 8.62
N ARG A 38 -5.72 24.75 8.04
CA ARG A 38 -6.18 23.52 7.37
C ARG A 38 -5.38 23.30 6.09
N VAL A 39 -4.66 22.18 6.00
CA VAL A 39 -3.83 21.81 4.86
C VAL A 39 -4.21 20.41 4.39
N ASP A 40 -4.35 20.21 3.08
CA ASP A 40 -4.36 18.86 2.49
C ASP A 40 -2.92 18.36 2.40
N ILE A 41 -2.53 17.51 3.33
CA ILE A 41 -1.15 17.02 3.45
C ILE A 41 -0.78 15.98 2.38
N LEU A 42 -1.74 15.57 1.53
CA LEU A 42 -1.48 14.65 0.41
C LEU A 42 -1.29 15.34 -0.93
N GLU A 43 -1.42 16.67 -0.99
CA GLU A 43 -1.31 17.47 -2.21
C GLU A 43 -2.21 16.93 -3.35
N ASP A 44 -3.51 16.82 -3.10
CA ASP A 44 -4.48 16.24 -4.06
C ASP A 44 -4.11 14.82 -4.52
N GLY A 45 -3.54 14.01 -3.64
CA GLY A 45 -3.24 12.59 -3.89
C GLY A 45 -1.82 12.31 -4.38
N LYS A 46 -1.03 13.35 -4.66
CA LYS A 46 0.37 13.20 -5.09
C LYS A 46 1.23 12.47 -4.04
N LEU A 47 0.98 12.69 -2.75
CA LEU A 47 1.70 12.09 -1.62
C LEU A 47 0.92 10.96 -0.91
N SER A 48 -0.09 10.38 -1.57
CA SER A 48 -1.06 9.48 -0.92
C SER A 48 -0.58 8.04 -0.68
N CYS A 49 0.60 7.63 -1.16
CA CYS A 49 1.00 6.21 -1.15
C CYS A 49 0.89 5.52 0.23
N ALA A 50 1.37 6.18 1.29
CA ALA A 50 1.27 5.67 2.64
C ALA A 50 -0.16 5.72 3.19
N PHE A 51 -0.91 6.80 2.90
CA PHE A 51 -2.30 6.95 3.33
C PHE A 51 -3.19 5.88 2.70
N PHE A 52 -3.06 5.66 1.39
CA PHE A 52 -3.72 4.58 0.67
C PHE A 52 -3.42 3.21 1.29
N ALA A 53 -2.14 2.87 1.43
CA ALA A 53 -1.76 1.55 1.90
C ALA A 53 -2.20 1.31 3.35
N SER A 54 -1.94 2.27 4.24
CA SER A 54 -2.31 2.15 5.65
C SER A 54 -3.82 2.16 5.87
N SER A 55 -4.60 2.90 5.08
CA SER A 55 -6.07 2.90 5.17
C SER A 55 -6.65 1.53 4.87
N ILE A 56 -6.20 0.86 3.80
CA ILE A 56 -6.64 -0.50 3.49
C ILE A 56 -6.16 -1.48 4.56
N LEU A 57 -4.88 -1.43 4.95
CA LEU A 57 -4.37 -2.34 5.98
C LEU A 57 -5.12 -2.21 7.32
N SER A 58 -5.46 -0.97 7.70
CA SER A 58 -6.21 -0.66 8.92
C SER A 58 -7.63 -1.21 8.86
N SER A 59 -8.34 -1.05 7.73
CA SER A 59 -9.72 -1.56 7.58
C SER A 59 -9.83 -3.08 7.69
N PHE A 60 -8.75 -3.81 7.44
CA PHE A 60 -8.65 -5.27 7.62
C PHE A 60 -8.02 -5.69 8.96
N GLY A 61 -7.70 -4.76 9.87
CA GLY A 61 -7.06 -5.06 11.15
C GLY A 61 -5.68 -5.72 10.99
N LEU A 62 -4.95 -5.34 9.94
CA LEU A 62 -3.61 -5.81 9.62
C LEU A 62 -2.52 -4.84 10.09
N ILE A 63 -2.88 -3.61 10.45
CA ILE A 63 -2.05 -2.66 11.19
C ILE A 63 -2.89 -1.97 12.27
N LYS A 64 -2.28 -1.18 13.16
CA LYS A 64 -2.97 -0.53 14.28
C LYS A 64 -3.63 0.80 13.91
N SER A 65 -3.03 1.58 13.02
CA SER A 65 -3.55 2.91 12.66
C SER A 65 -3.26 3.30 11.21
N ILE A 66 -3.96 4.33 10.74
CA ILE A 66 -3.70 4.95 9.43
C ILE A 66 -2.48 5.87 9.55
N HIS A 67 -1.65 5.93 8.51
CA HIS A 67 -0.40 6.69 8.46
C HIS A 67 -0.26 7.49 7.18
N ALA A 68 0.24 8.73 7.27
CA ALA A 68 0.55 9.57 6.11
C ALA A 68 1.98 9.36 5.56
N THR A 69 2.84 8.60 6.26
CA THR A 69 4.24 8.40 5.87
C THR A 69 4.61 6.94 5.73
N VAL A 70 5.48 6.62 4.77
CA VAL A 70 5.95 5.23 4.54
C VAL A 70 6.66 4.66 5.76
N ASN A 71 7.45 5.48 6.47
CA ASN A 71 8.15 5.06 7.67
C ASN A 71 7.18 4.72 8.83
N GLY A 72 6.12 5.51 9.01
CA GLY A 72 5.05 5.22 9.97
C GLY A 72 4.35 3.90 9.64
N THR A 73 3.96 3.72 8.38
CA THR A 73 3.35 2.48 7.89
C THR A 73 4.26 1.27 8.11
N GLU A 74 5.54 1.36 7.74
CA GLU A 74 6.49 0.25 7.91
C GLU A 74 6.72 -0.11 9.38
N LYS A 75 6.84 0.88 10.26
CA LYS A 75 6.98 0.64 11.71
C LYS A 75 5.76 -0.11 12.26
N ASP A 76 4.56 0.30 11.88
CA ASP A 76 3.32 -0.35 12.33
C ASP A 76 3.12 -1.74 11.73
N LEU A 77 3.54 -1.96 10.46
CA LEU A 77 3.57 -3.29 9.86
C LEU A 77 4.38 -4.27 10.73
N TYR A 78 5.62 -3.94 11.09
CA TYR A 78 6.41 -4.81 11.98
C TYR A 78 5.77 -4.97 13.36
N ALA A 79 5.29 -3.87 13.96
CA ALA A 79 4.62 -3.90 15.26
C ALA A 79 3.31 -4.71 15.26
N SER A 80 2.72 -4.92 14.08
CA SER A 80 1.50 -5.69 13.84
C SER A 80 1.79 -7.12 13.38
N GLY A 81 3.06 -7.54 13.35
CA GLY A 81 3.45 -8.93 13.10
C GLY A 81 3.73 -9.27 11.63
N TRP A 82 3.87 -8.26 10.77
CA TRP A 82 4.37 -8.48 9.41
C TRP A 82 5.85 -8.86 9.43
N LYS A 83 6.24 -9.79 8.55
CA LYS A 83 7.62 -10.29 8.45
C LYS A 83 8.14 -10.18 7.02
N LYS A 84 9.45 -9.92 6.89
CA LYS A 84 10.13 -9.94 5.60
C LYS A 84 10.12 -11.35 5.00
N ILE A 85 9.85 -11.45 3.70
CA ILE A 85 9.94 -12.68 2.91
C ILE A 85 10.76 -12.43 1.64
N LYS A 86 11.27 -13.51 1.02
CA LYS A 86 12.16 -13.41 -0.15
C LYS A 86 11.41 -13.17 -1.47
N HIS A 87 10.24 -13.79 -1.63
CA HIS A 87 9.44 -13.73 -2.86
C HIS A 87 8.04 -13.24 -2.54
N PRO A 88 7.46 -12.33 -3.36
CA PRO A 88 6.15 -11.77 -3.05
C PRO A 88 5.05 -12.81 -3.23
N LYS A 89 4.08 -12.79 -2.32
CA LYS A 89 2.81 -13.52 -2.42
C LYS A 89 1.70 -12.51 -2.70
N ALA A 90 0.63 -12.92 -3.37
CA ALA A 90 -0.53 -12.03 -3.55
C ALA A 90 -1.02 -11.57 -2.17
N GLY A 91 -1.06 -10.26 -1.96
CA GLY A 91 -1.38 -9.60 -0.71
C GLY A 91 -0.17 -9.08 0.07
N SER A 92 1.06 -9.42 -0.32
CA SER A 92 2.28 -8.87 0.29
C SER A 92 2.32 -7.35 0.16
N VAL A 93 2.81 -6.68 1.21
CA VAL A 93 3.16 -5.26 1.14
C VAL A 93 4.57 -5.14 0.55
N LEU A 94 4.72 -4.23 -0.40
CA LEU A 94 5.97 -3.89 -1.04
C LEU A 94 6.39 -2.50 -0.57
N VAL A 95 7.65 -2.38 -0.15
CA VAL A 95 8.28 -1.09 0.15
C VAL A 95 9.43 -0.89 -0.82
N TRP A 96 9.37 0.18 -1.59
CA TRP A 96 10.38 0.53 -2.59
C TRP A 96 11.27 1.67 -2.12
N GLU A 97 12.51 1.64 -2.60
CA GLU A 97 13.52 2.68 -2.34
C GLU A 97 13.11 4.05 -2.88
N VAL A 98 13.88 5.08 -2.49
CA VAL A 98 13.82 6.41 -3.12
C VAL A 98 14.29 6.31 -4.57
N LYS A 99 13.48 6.79 -5.52
CA LYS A 99 13.77 6.67 -6.96
C LYS A 99 14.80 7.69 -7.44
N SER A 100 14.75 8.93 -6.95
CA SER A 100 15.68 10.00 -7.33
C SER A 100 15.60 11.20 -6.38
N LYS A 101 16.48 12.19 -6.54
CA LYS A 101 16.38 13.49 -5.84
C LYS A 101 15.07 14.25 -6.14
N LYS A 102 14.46 14.03 -7.31
CA LYS A 102 13.17 14.65 -7.70
C LYS A 102 11.95 13.95 -7.10
N GLU A 103 12.11 12.69 -6.69
CA GLU A 103 11.10 11.89 -5.99
C GLU A 103 11.76 11.35 -4.71
N PRO A 104 12.03 12.21 -3.70
CA PRO A 104 12.90 11.88 -2.56
C PRO A 104 12.24 10.96 -1.52
N HIS A 105 11.07 10.41 -1.84
CA HIS A 105 10.29 9.59 -0.93
C HIS A 105 10.35 8.11 -1.32
N ARG A 106 10.45 7.26 -0.30
CA ARG A 106 10.15 5.83 -0.42
C ARG A 106 8.70 5.66 -0.86
N HIS A 107 8.38 4.48 -1.37
CA HIS A 107 7.03 4.18 -1.83
C HIS A 107 6.52 2.89 -1.24
N VAL A 108 5.20 2.75 -1.15
CA VAL A 108 4.55 1.58 -0.57
C VAL A 108 3.30 1.21 -1.35
N GLY A 109 3.00 -0.08 -1.39
CA GLY A 109 1.89 -0.65 -2.14
C GLY A 109 1.81 -2.16 -1.93
N PHE A 110 1.08 -2.84 -2.82
CA PHE A 110 0.70 -4.23 -2.60
C PHE A 110 1.00 -5.06 -3.83
N TYR A 111 1.58 -6.24 -3.65
CA TYR A 111 1.65 -7.23 -4.70
C TYR A 111 0.29 -7.92 -4.86
N VAL A 112 -0.24 -8.00 -6.09
CA VAL A 112 -1.60 -8.53 -6.35
C VAL A 112 -1.61 -9.78 -7.23
N GLY A 113 -0.45 -10.43 -7.40
CA GLY A 113 -0.26 -11.57 -8.29
C GLY A 113 0.30 -11.18 -9.66
N ASP A 114 0.69 -12.16 -10.46
CA ASP A 114 1.03 -12.00 -11.89
C ASP A 114 2.05 -10.90 -12.22
N LYS A 115 3.06 -10.73 -11.35
CA LYS A 115 4.08 -9.67 -11.46
C LYS A 115 3.47 -8.25 -11.40
N LYS A 116 2.26 -8.10 -10.85
CA LYS A 116 1.58 -6.83 -10.70
C LYS A 116 1.57 -6.35 -9.26
N ALA A 117 1.62 -5.04 -9.11
CA ALA A 117 1.38 -4.34 -7.86
C ALA A 117 0.33 -3.25 -8.02
N VAL A 118 -0.36 -2.94 -6.92
CA VAL A 118 -1.24 -1.78 -6.80
C VAL A 118 -0.61 -0.80 -5.81
N SER A 119 -0.45 0.45 -6.24
CA SER A 119 0.04 1.54 -5.39
C SER A 119 -0.48 2.89 -5.91
N ASN A 120 -0.40 3.94 -5.09
CA ASN A 120 -0.75 5.28 -5.54
C ASN A 120 0.23 5.76 -6.61
N GLY A 121 -0.26 6.25 -7.76
CA GLY A 121 0.58 6.91 -8.75
C GLY A 121 0.61 8.42 -8.48
N SER A 122 1.77 9.00 -8.17
CA SER A 122 1.86 10.43 -7.84
C SER A 122 1.43 11.36 -8.97
N ASP A 123 1.70 11.00 -10.23
CA ASP A 123 1.32 11.82 -11.39
C ASP A 123 -0.18 11.77 -11.68
N VAL A 124 -0.77 10.58 -11.57
CA VAL A 124 -2.20 10.33 -11.82
C VAL A 124 -3.08 10.54 -10.58
N ARG A 125 -2.46 10.68 -9.41
CA ARG A 125 -3.06 11.02 -8.11
C ARG A 125 -4.11 10.04 -7.59
N VAL A 126 -4.05 8.78 -8.02
CA VAL A 126 -4.96 7.69 -7.62
C VAL A 126 -4.21 6.35 -7.57
N PRO A 127 -4.75 5.31 -6.89
CA PRO A 127 -4.21 3.96 -6.98
C PRO A 127 -4.24 3.42 -8.41
N VAL A 128 -3.14 2.81 -8.83
CA VAL A 128 -2.97 2.22 -10.17
C VAL A 128 -2.32 0.85 -10.08
N ILE A 129 -2.57 0.03 -11.09
CA ILE A 129 -1.88 -1.25 -11.29
C ILE A 129 -0.65 -1.06 -12.18
N HIS A 130 0.47 -1.66 -11.81
CA HIS A 130 1.72 -1.60 -12.57
C HIS A 130 2.56 -2.86 -12.34
N ASP A 131 3.68 -3.00 -13.07
CA ASP A 131 4.66 -4.06 -12.78
C ASP A 131 5.26 -3.84 -11.38
N TRP A 132 5.36 -4.89 -10.56
CA TRP A 132 5.79 -4.77 -9.17
C TRP A 132 7.24 -4.30 -8.97
N THR A 133 8.05 -4.34 -10.02
CA THR A 133 9.42 -3.79 -10.06
C THR A 133 9.53 -2.48 -10.84
N TYR A 134 8.39 -1.89 -11.22
CA TYR A 134 8.28 -0.77 -12.16
C TYR A 134 8.84 -1.08 -13.56
N GLY A 135 8.87 -2.36 -13.93
CA GLY A 135 9.52 -2.85 -15.14
C GLY A 135 11.01 -3.07 -14.97
N ARG A 136 11.69 -3.45 -16.06
CA ARG A 136 13.12 -3.76 -16.06
C ARG A 136 13.90 -2.85 -17.01
N ASN A 137 15.14 -2.53 -16.65
CA ASN A 137 16.15 -1.93 -17.53
C ASN A 137 17.40 -2.82 -17.48
N LYS A 138 17.84 -3.36 -18.62
CA LYS A 138 19.02 -4.25 -18.71
C LYS A 138 19.02 -5.35 -17.62
N ASN A 139 17.88 -6.04 -17.48
CA ASN A 139 17.63 -7.08 -16.47
C ASN A 139 17.58 -6.64 -14.99
N LYS A 140 17.73 -5.35 -14.68
CA LYS A 140 17.56 -4.81 -13.32
C LYS A 140 16.18 -4.17 -13.14
N PRO A 141 15.57 -4.22 -11.94
CA PRO A 141 14.31 -3.53 -11.68
C PRO A 141 14.48 -2.02 -11.86
N ARG A 142 13.49 -1.32 -12.42
CA ARG A 142 13.52 0.15 -12.55
C ARG A 142 13.44 0.85 -11.19
N ARG A 143 12.89 0.16 -10.18
CA ARG A 143 12.90 0.60 -8.78
C ARG A 143 13.09 -0.60 -7.87
N LYS A 144 14.12 -0.59 -7.03
CA LYS A 144 14.40 -1.70 -6.11
C LYS A 144 13.33 -1.78 -5.03
N VAL A 145 12.94 -3.01 -4.72
CA VAL A 145 12.12 -3.33 -3.54
C VAL A 145 13.08 -3.56 -2.36
N GLU A 146 12.91 -2.78 -1.30
CA GLU A 146 13.71 -2.88 -0.07
C GLU A 146 13.12 -3.88 0.92
N ALA A 147 11.80 -4.03 0.91
CA ALA A 147 11.09 -4.99 1.75
C ALA A 147 9.88 -5.57 1.02
N ILE A 148 9.72 -6.88 1.16
CA ILE A 148 8.52 -7.63 0.82
C ILE A 148 8.01 -8.19 2.14
N LEU A 149 6.81 -7.78 2.55
CA LEU A 149 6.27 -8.09 3.86
C LEU A 149 5.04 -9.00 3.72
N TRP A 150 4.94 -10.00 4.58
CA TRP A 150 3.80 -10.92 4.66
C TRP A 150 3.24 -11.01 6.08
N HIS A 151 1.93 -11.18 6.16
CA HIS A 151 1.21 -11.31 7.42
C HIS A 151 0.56 -12.68 7.52
N LYS A 152 0.77 -13.38 8.64
CA LYS A 152 0.25 -14.74 8.87
C LYS A 152 -1.27 -14.86 8.81
N LYS A 153 -2.03 -13.78 9.06
CA LYS A 153 -3.51 -13.81 8.94
C LYS A 153 -3.97 -14.03 7.49
N LEU A 154 -3.11 -13.77 6.50
CA LEU A 154 -3.45 -13.90 5.08
C LEU A 154 -3.26 -15.33 4.53
N GLY A 155 -2.78 -16.29 5.34
CA GLY A 155 -2.40 -17.64 4.88
C GLY A 155 -0.89 -17.87 4.97
#